data_AF-A0A2V9JRV3-F1
#
_entry.id   AF-A0A2V9JRV3-F1
#
_cell.length_a   1.000
_cell.length_b   1.000
_cell.length_c   1.000
_cell.angle_alpha   90.00
_cell.angle_beta   90.00
_cell.angle_gamma   90.00
#
_symmetry.space_group_name_H-M   'P 1'
#
loop_
_entity.id
_entity.type
_entity.pdbx_description
1 polymer ?
#
loop_
_entity_poly.entity_id
_entity_poly.type
_entity_poly.pdbx_seq_one_letter_code
_entity_poly.pdbx_strand_id
1 'polypeptide(L)'
;KPTTASFVIHDSLGRVYPSQVKRLAPDFAFHPQVYRADGEAVLLPPGNYSIECARGPEYRKRTQKIEVKARPREVRFELERWIDPAKMGWYSGDHHIHAAGCAHYEKPSEGVYPQDMMRHILGEDLNVGEVLSWGPGWYFQKTFFEGKPNRLSTSSNVMRYDVEVSGFPSSPTGHLCLLGLKDQDYPGTKRIEDWPSWGVPILRWAKGQDAIVGYAHSGWGLALKEEKLPAEEIPPFDGIGANEYIVSVTHGLPDFISTVDTPYAWELNIWYHTLSVGYRTRVSGETDFPCIYGERVGMGRSYVRQKGALTYRDWLEGVRQALLPEVPDERVRKLPYTEKPYWELERARIGDSRRVPLELVVNGKPVARQEILADGQLRPVSFEYAVDFSSWMALRILPSSHTNPIFVLVGSKPIRASRRSADWCLRAVDQCWSQKVPQMRPEELPEAAKAYEHARQAYRERLKESAQD
;
A
#
# COMPACT_ATOMS: atom_id res chain seq x y z
N LYS A 1 0.22 27.38 11.30
CA LYS A 1 0.50 26.68 12.59
C LYS A 1 1.90 26.08 12.48
N PRO A 2 2.71 26.08 13.56
CA PRO A 2 3.94 25.29 13.64
C PRO A 2 3.68 23.83 13.23
N THR A 3 4.59 23.23 12.47
CA THR A 3 4.48 21.83 11.99
C THR A 3 5.83 21.31 11.48
N THR A 4 5.88 20.05 11.03
CA THR A 4 7.03 19.42 10.36
C THR A 4 6.80 19.39 8.85
N ALA A 5 7.86 19.64 8.08
CA ALA A 5 7.86 19.61 6.61
C ALA A 5 9.11 18.90 6.07
N SER A 6 9.05 18.43 4.83
CA SER A 6 10.22 17.97 4.08
C SER A 6 10.92 19.14 3.37
N PHE A 7 12.25 19.14 3.44
CA PHE A 7 13.13 20.14 2.82
C PHE A 7 14.20 19.46 1.97
N VAL A 8 14.26 19.79 0.67
CA VAL A 8 15.38 19.44 -0.21
C VAL A 8 16.23 20.69 -0.42
N ILE A 9 17.47 20.66 0.06
CA ILE A 9 18.38 21.80 0.02
C ILE A 9 19.50 21.50 -0.99
N HIS A 10 19.55 22.27 -2.07
CA HIS A 10 20.62 22.22 -3.07
C HIS A 10 21.47 23.50 -3.02
N ASP A 11 22.78 23.38 -3.19
CA ASP A 11 23.63 24.54 -3.49
C ASP A 11 23.66 24.87 -5.00
N SER A 12 24.44 25.88 -5.39
CA SER A 12 24.63 26.25 -6.80
C SER A 12 25.30 25.20 -7.68
N LEU A 13 25.85 24.11 -7.12
CA LEU A 13 26.41 22.98 -7.86
C LEU A 13 25.50 21.75 -7.83
N GLY A 14 24.27 21.87 -7.31
CA GLY A 14 23.31 20.78 -7.20
C GLY A 14 23.62 19.79 -6.07
N ARG A 15 24.54 20.09 -5.16
CA ARG A 15 24.89 19.21 -4.03
C ARG A 15 23.79 19.27 -2.97
N VAL A 16 23.34 18.11 -2.48
CA VAL A 16 22.30 17.96 -1.46
C VAL A 16 22.86 18.22 -0.05
N TYR A 17 22.14 19.01 0.76
CA TYR A 17 22.49 19.30 2.15
C TYR A 17 21.38 18.89 3.15
N PRO A 18 21.73 18.35 4.34
CA PRO A 18 23.04 17.80 4.70
C PRO A 18 23.48 16.69 3.73
N SER A 19 24.79 16.51 3.57
CA SER A 19 25.37 15.53 2.64
C SER A 19 24.89 14.12 2.97
N GLN A 20 24.20 13.46 2.03
CA GLN A 20 23.55 12.15 2.23
C GLN A 20 24.49 11.09 2.83
N VAL A 21 25.74 11.00 2.35
CA VAL A 21 26.76 10.04 2.83
C VAL A 21 27.25 10.28 4.27
N LYS A 22 26.79 11.35 4.94
CA LYS A 22 27.09 11.67 6.34
C LYS A 22 25.86 11.66 7.24
N ARG A 23 24.70 11.25 6.72
CA ARG A 23 23.43 11.25 7.45
C ARG A 23 23.28 10.00 8.30
N LEU A 24 22.74 10.20 9.49
CA LEU A 24 22.20 9.18 10.40
C LEU A 24 20.83 9.68 10.87
N ALA A 25 20.01 8.78 11.43
CA ALA A 25 18.72 9.12 11.99
C ALA A 25 18.80 10.39 12.89
N PRO A 26 17.90 11.38 12.72
CA PRO A 26 16.63 11.32 12.00
C PRO A 26 16.71 11.65 10.49
N ASP A 27 17.88 11.96 9.93
CA ASP A 27 18.03 12.21 8.50
C ASP A 27 18.49 10.91 7.83
N PHE A 28 17.74 10.33 6.89
CA PHE A 28 18.21 9.10 6.24
C PHE A 28 19.06 9.40 4.99
N ALA A 29 20.02 8.51 4.70
CA ALA A 29 20.99 8.68 3.63
C ALA A 29 20.39 8.41 2.24
N PHE A 30 19.36 7.57 2.14
CA PHE A 30 18.85 7.03 0.87
C PHE A 30 17.85 7.96 0.13
N HIS A 31 17.39 9.06 0.73
CA HIS A 31 16.55 10.06 0.06
C HIS A 31 17.09 11.49 0.26
N PRO A 32 16.82 12.44 -0.68
CA PRO A 32 17.47 13.74 -0.67
C PRO A 32 16.90 14.72 0.37
N GLN A 33 15.61 14.65 0.70
CA GLN A 33 15.00 15.55 1.68
C GLN A 33 15.43 15.24 3.12
N VAL A 34 15.37 16.25 3.97
CA VAL A 34 15.39 16.12 5.44
C VAL A 34 14.10 16.70 6.02
N TYR A 35 13.73 16.24 7.21
CA TYR A 35 12.49 16.67 7.87
C TYR A 35 12.78 17.59 9.03
N ARG A 36 12.21 18.79 9.02
CA ARG A 36 12.38 19.77 10.10
C ARG A 36 11.05 20.29 10.62
N ALA A 37 10.96 20.41 11.93
CA ALA A 37 9.88 21.10 12.63
C ALA A 37 10.15 22.61 12.70
N ASP A 38 9.09 23.38 12.88
CA ASP A 38 9.16 24.82 13.17
C ASP A 38 10.15 25.12 14.31
N GLY A 39 11.05 26.06 14.09
CA GLY A 39 12.13 26.40 15.04
C GLY A 39 13.39 25.50 15.00
N GLU A 40 13.40 24.39 14.26
CA GLU A 40 14.63 23.60 14.05
C GLU A 40 15.57 24.21 12.99
N ALA A 41 16.84 23.81 13.03
CA ALA A 41 17.89 24.34 12.15
C ALA A 41 18.52 23.26 11.24
N VAL A 42 19.17 23.72 10.18
CA VAL A 42 20.09 22.93 9.34
C VAL A 42 21.42 23.68 9.26
N LEU A 43 22.52 23.00 9.55
CA LEU A 43 23.86 23.59 9.42
C LEU A 43 24.27 23.61 7.94
N LEU A 44 24.45 24.81 7.39
CA LEU A 44 24.88 25.05 6.02
C LEU A 44 26.17 25.90 6.02
N PRO A 45 27.17 25.58 5.18
CA PRO A 45 28.26 26.50 4.87
C PRO A 45 27.74 27.86 4.34
N PRO A 46 28.55 28.93 4.39
CA PRO A 46 28.25 30.16 3.66
C PRO A 46 28.14 29.88 2.14
N GLY A 47 27.07 30.36 1.52
CA GLY A 47 26.77 30.04 0.12
C GLY A 47 25.34 30.37 -0.30
N ASN A 48 25.05 30.13 -1.58
CA ASN A 48 23.72 30.29 -2.17
C ASN A 48 23.03 28.93 -2.29
N TYR A 49 21.78 28.86 -1.82
CA TYR A 49 20.99 27.63 -1.76
C TYR A 49 19.63 27.81 -2.40
N SER A 50 19.12 26.74 -3.00
CA SER A 50 17.73 26.57 -3.41
C SER A 50 17.10 25.51 -2.51
N ILE A 51 16.03 25.87 -1.80
CA ILE A 51 15.33 25.02 -0.84
C ILE A 51 13.92 24.75 -1.36
N GLU A 52 13.63 23.52 -1.74
CA GLU A 52 12.25 23.03 -1.93
C GLU A 52 11.69 22.62 -0.56
N CYS A 53 10.51 23.13 -0.22
CA CYS A 53 9.73 22.77 0.95
C CYS A 53 8.41 22.11 0.49
N ALA A 54 8.06 21.00 1.13
CA ALA A 54 6.85 20.22 0.85
C ALA A 54 6.31 19.59 2.13
N ARG A 55 5.08 19.07 2.09
CA ARG A 55 4.49 18.33 3.22
C ARG A 55 3.48 17.30 2.75
N GLY A 56 3.94 16.24 2.09
CA GLY A 56 3.06 15.27 1.45
C GLY A 56 2.35 15.80 0.20
N PRO A 57 1.49 14.97 -0.41
CA PRO A 57 0.82 15.27 -1.68
C PRO A 57 -0.29 16.32 -1.55
N GLU A 58 -0.82 16.58 -0.36
CA GLU A 58 -1.92 17.53 -0.09
C GLU A 58 -1.48 19.00 -0.04
N TYR A 59 -0.16 19.22 -0.14
CA TYR A 59 0.48 20.53 -0.09
C TYR A 59 1.20 20.85 -1.40
N ARG A 60 1.20 22.13 -1.79
CA ARG A 60 2.01 22.62 -2.91
C ARG A 60 3.47 22.63 -2.50
N LYS A 61 4.32 22.07 -3.37
CA LYS A 61 5.78 22.27 -3.29
C LYS A 61 6.09 23.76 -3.48
N ARG A 62 6.95 24.33 -2.65
CA ARG A 62 7.41 25.72 -2.75
C ARG A 62 8.93 25.78 -2.72
N THR A 63 9.53 26.52 -3.64
CA THR A 63 11.00 26.65 -3.74
C THR A 63 11.43 28.07 -3.43
N GLN A 64 12.37 28.23 -2.50
CA GLN A 64 12.93 29.51 -2.11
C GLN A 64 14.45 29.51 -2.26
N LYS A 65 14.99 30.58 -2.84
CA LYS A 65 16.45 30.80 -2.89
C LYS A 65 16.88 31.64 -1.70
N ILE A 66 17.98 31.24 -1.05
CA ILE A 66 18.56 31.96 0.09
C ILE A 66 20.08 32.11 -0.06
N GLU A 67 20.61 33.15 0.57
CA GLU A 67 22.04 33.34 0.82
C GLU A 67 22.29 33.09 2.32
N VAL A 68 23.22 32.18 2.63
CA VAL A 68 23.71 31.88 3.98
C VAL A 68 25.07 32.56 4.18
N LYS A 69 25.26 33.21 5.33
CA LYS A 69 26.50 33.90 5.73
C LYS A 69 27.03 33.30 7.03
N ALA A 70 28.12 33.85 7.56
CA ALA A 70 28.75 33.38 8.79
C ALA A 70 27.88 33.44 10.06
N ARG A 71 26.75 34.16 10.05
CA ARG A 71 25.77 34.17 11.15
C ARG A 71 24.52 33.38 10.76
N PRO A 72 23.92 32.60 11.68
CA PRO A 72 22.62 31.96 11.46
C PRO A 72 21.56 32.96 11.02
N ARG A 73 20.63 32.49 10.18
CA ARG A 73 19.52 33.28 9.64
C ARG A 73 18.24 32.47 9.76
N GLU A 74 17.19 33.11 10.27
CA GLU A 74 15.83 32.56 10.21
C GLU A 74 15.27 32.65 8.78
N VAL A 75 14.62 31.58 8.32
CA VAL A 75 13.96 31.50 7.02
C VAL A 75 12.57 30.92 7.22
N ARG A 76 11.54 31.72 6.94
CA ARG A 76 10.14 31.34 7.04
C ARG A 76 9.67 30.66 5.76
N PHE A 77 9.10 29.47 5.89
CA PHE A 77 8.43 28.75 4.82
C PHE A 77 6.93 28.66 5.11
N GLU A 78 6.09 29.08 4.17
CA GLU A 78 4.63 28.98 4.31
C GLU A 78 4.10 27.85 3.44
N LEU A 79 3.57 26.82 4.11
CA LEU A 79 2.98 25.65 3.47
C LEU A 79 1.56 25.96 2.98
N GLU A 80 1.34 25.80 1.68
CA GLU A 80 0.03 25.95 1.05
C GLU A 80 -0.62 24.58 0.85
N ARG A 81 -1.63 24.26 1.68
CA ARG A 81 -2.47 23.08 1.49
C ARG A 81 -3.49 23.36 0.38
N TRP A 82 -3.54 22.53 -0.67
CA TRP A 82 -4.49 22.71 -1.77
C TRP A 82 -5.76 21.85 -1.61
N ILE A 83 -5.69 20.74 -0.87
CA ILE A 83 -6.85 19.95 -0.45
C ILE A 83 -6.70 19.47 1.00
N ASP A 84 -7.82 19.37 1.72
CA ASP A 84 -7.86 18.88 3.09
C ASP A 84 -8.91 17.76 3.22
N PRO A 85 -8.56 16.51 2.84
CA PRO A 85 -9.49 15.38 2.87
C PRO A 85 -10.01 15.10 4.28
N ALA A 86 -9.19 15.34 5.31
CA ALA A 86 -9.55 15.15 6.71
C ALA A 86 -10.75 16.01 7.14
N LYS A 87 -10.87 17.25 6.64
CA LYS A 87 -12.08 18.10 6.85
C LYS A 87 -13.36 17.53 6.23
N MET A 88 -13.24 16.60 5.27
CA MET A 88 -14.36 15.88 4.66
C MET A 88 -14.56 14.48 5.27
N GLY A 89 -13.81 14.16 6.32
CA GLY A 89 -13.79 12.86 7.00
C GLY A 89 -12.94 11.79 6.32
N TRP A 90 -12.13 12.13 5.30
CA TRP A 90 -11.23 11.20 4.62
C TRP A 90 -9.81 11.31 5.21
N TYR A 91 -9.30 10.22 5.76
CA TYR A 91 -7.99 10.18 6.44
C TYR A 91 -6.99 9.31 5.68
N SER A 92 -5.86 9.92 5.29
CA SER A 92 -4.76 9.23 4.62
C SER A 92 -4.07 8.21 5.52
N GLY A 93 -3.59 7.12 4.96
CA GLY A 93 -2.63 6.28 5.66
C GLY A 93 -1.92 5.29 4.75
N ASP A 94 -0.74 4.89 5.23
CA ASP A 94 0.15 3.92 4.65
C ASP A 94 0.27 2.78 5.65
N HIS A 95 -0.27 1.62 5.29
CA HIS A 95 -0.35 0.49 6.21
C HIS A 95 0.89 -0.41 6.18
N HIS A 96 1.92 -0.05 5.40
CA HIS A 96 3.16 -0.82 5.30
C HIS A 96 4.38 0.10 5.17
N ILE A 97 5.00 0.43 6.31
CA ILE A 97 6.32 1.06 6.38
C ILE A 97 7.19 0.32 7.40
N HIS A 98 8.51 0.40 7.28
CA HIS A 98 9.48 -0.27 8.14
C HIS A 98 10.41 0.71 8.85
N ALA A 99 11.08 0.21 9.90
CA ALA A 99 12.10 0.94 10.66
C ALA A 99 13.47 0.21 10.70
N ALA A 100 13.62 -0.89 9.96
CA ALA A 100 14.86 -1.65 9.84
C ALA A 100 14.89 -2.41 8.49
N GLY A 101 16.07 -2.81 8.03
CA GLY A 101 16.26 -3.54 6.78
C GLY A 101 16.16 -2.70 5.49
N CYS A 102 16.47 -3.33 4.37
CA CYS A 102 16.50 -2.72 3.03
C CYS A 102 17.42 -1.48 2.97
N ALA A 103 16.86 -0.28 2.75
CA ALA A 103 17.65 0.96 2.76
C ALA A 103 17.90 1.50 4.18
N HIS A 104 17.16 1.03 5.19
CA HIS A 104 17.61 1.12 6.58
C HIS A 104 18.71 0.10 6.85
N TYR A 105 19.36 0.28 7.99
CA TYR A 105 20.39 -0.63 8.49
C TYR A 105 19.84 -2.05 8.70
N GLU A 106 20.63 -3.06 8.33
CA GLU A 106 20.20 -4.46 8.26
C GLU A 106 20.23 -5.19 9.62
N LYS A 107 20.94 -4.65 10.63
CA LYS A 107 21.21 -5.33 11.89
C LYS A 107 20.29 -4.87 13.02
N PRO A 108 19.95 -5.76 13.99
CA PRO A 108 19.09 -5.40 15.12
C PRO A 108 19.55 -4.19 15.93
N SER A 109 20.86 -3.94 16.02
CA SER A 109 21.43 -2.80 16.75
C SER A 109 21.32 -1.45 16.03
N GLU A 110 20.88 -1.42 14.77
CA GLU A 110 21.04 -0.25 13.89
C GLU A 110 19.72 0.26 13.28
N GLY A 111 18.59 -0.42 13.50
CA GLY A 111 17.28 0.10 13.08
C GLY A 111 16.95 1.48 13.67
N VAL A 112 16.06 2.23 13.00
CA VAL A 112 15.67 3.58 13.45
C VAL A 112 14.61 3.52 14.55
N TYR A 113 14.47 4.59 15.33
CA TYR A 113 13.57 4.62 16.48
C TYR A 113 12.20 5.23 16.12
N PRO A 114 11.16 5.01 16.96
CA PRO A 114 9.83 5.59 16.75
C PRO A 114 9.82 7.10 16.50
N GLN A 115 10.70 7.89 17.13
CA GLN A 115 10.75 9.35 16.87
C GLN A 115 11.23 9.73 15.47
N ASP A 116 12.02 8.87 14.82
CA ASP A 116 12.53 9.09 13.46
C ASP A 116 11.42 8.80 12.44
N MET A 117 10.70 7.67 12.63
CA MET A 117 9.52 7.32 11.83
C MET A 117 8.39 8.35 11.99
N MET A 118 8.09 8.76 13.23
CA MET A 118 7.06 9.78 13.50
C MET A 118 7.38 11.11 12.81
N ARG A 119 8.66 11.50 12.74
CA ARG A 119 9.09 12.71 12.03
C ARG A 119 8.77 12.64 10.53
N HIS A 120 8.91 11.47 9.91
CA HIS A 120 8.54 11.26 8.49
C HIS A 120 7.02 11.32 8.30
N ILE A 121 6.26 10.64 9.16
CA ILE A 121 4.78 10.66 9.16
C ILE A 121 4.25 12.10 9.28
N LEU A 122 4.79 12.88 10.22
CA LEU A 122 4.44 14.30 10.39
C LEU A 122 4.84 15.17 9.20
N GLY A 123 6.00 14.88 8.61
CA GLY A 123 6.61 15.60 7.50
C GLY A 123 5.96 15.37 6.14
N GLU A 124 5.28 14.24 5.93
CA GLU A 124 4.50 13.92 4.72
C GLU A 124 2.97 13.96 4.95
N ASP A 125 2.55 14.56 6.08
CA ASP A 125 1.16 14.71 6.54
C ASP A 125 0.31 13.44 6.48
N LEU A 126 0.90 12.30 6.80
CA LEU A 126 0.21 11.02 6.77
C LEU A 126 -0.65 10.87 8.04
N ASN A 127 -1.95 10.61 7.92
CA ASN A 127 -2.82 10.51 9.10
C ASN A 127 -2.64 9.19 9.87
N VAL A 128 -2.28 8.10 9.20
CA VAL A 128 -1.90 6.82 9.81
C VAL A 128 -0.65 6.24 9.13
N GLY A 129 0.41 5.96 9.88
CA GLY A 129 1.57 5.21 9.41
C GLY A 129 1.80 3.96 10.26
N GLU A 130 1.76 2.79 9.63
CA GLU A 130 1.95 1.49 10.29
C GLU A 130 3.38 0.99 10.13
N VAL A 131 4.15 1.07 11.21
CA VAL A 131 5.53 0.58 11.26
C VAL A 131 5.51 -0.93 11.50
N LEU A 132 5.56 -1.71 10.43
CA LEU A 132 5.54 -3.15 10.48
C LEU A 132 6.93 -3.68 10.87
N SER A 133 6.97 -4.43 11.99
CA SER A 133 8.13 -5.22 12.38
C SER A 133 8.18 -6.49 11.55
N TRP A 134 9.35 -6.81 11.01
CA TRP A 134 9.58 -7.90 10.07
C TRP A 134 10.95 -8.53 10.33
N GLY A 135 11.36 -9.55 9.57
CA GLY A 135 12.55 -10.37 9.86
C GLY A 135 13.83 -9.57 10.16
N PRO A 136 14.30 -8.72 9.22
CA PRO A 136 15.34 -7.73 9.47
C PRO A 136 15.02 -6.81 10.66
N GLY A 137 15.85 -6.88 11.69
CA GLY A 137 15.69 -6.09 12.91
C GLY A 137 14.57 -6.54 13.85
N TRP A 138 13.84 -7.63 13.56
CA TRP A 138 12.71 -8.16 14.34
C TRP A 138 12.86 -8.00 15.85
N TYR A 139 13.89 -8.63 16.43
CA TYR A 139 14.10 -8.70 17.88
C TYR A 139 14.33 -7.33 18.55
N PHE A 140 14.70 -6.29 17.80
CA PHE A 140 14.82 -4.93 18.29
C PHE A 140 13.54 -4.11 18.01
N GLN A 141 13.07 -4.09 16.77
CA GLN A 141 11.90 -3.28 16.37
C GLN A 141 10.62 -3.71 17.09
N LYS A 142 10.47 -5.02 17.34
CA LYS A 142 9.34 -5.56 18.12
C LYS A 142 9.26 -5.03 19.56
N THR A 143 10.32 -4.42 20.09
CA THR A 143 10.29 -3.79 21.43
C THR A 143 9.50 -2.48 21.45
N PHE A 144 9.17 -1.91 20.28
CA PHE A 144 8.33 -0.72 20.13
C PHE A 144 6.84 -1.04 19.89
N PHE A 145 6.46 -2.32 19.82
CA PHE A 145 5.06 -2.75 19.76
C PHE A 145 4.35 -2.49 21.09
N GLU A 146 3.22 -1.77 21.02
CA GLU A 146 2.41 -1.40 22.20
C GLU A 146 0.99 -2.01 22.18
N GLY A 147 0.61 -2.75 21.13
CA GLY A 147 -0.77 -3.24 20.90
C GLY A 147 -1.82 -2.12 20.65
N LYS A 148 -1.36 -0.87 20.53
CA LYS A 148 -2.15 0.37 20.44
C LYS A 148 -1.35 1.45 19.69
N PRO A 149 -1.97 2.57 19.28
CA PRO A 149 -1.25 3.75 18.79
C PRO A 149 -0.06 4.13 19.67
N ASN A 150 1.11 4.33 19.05
CA ASN A 150 2.35 4.66 19.73
C ASN A 150 2.21 6.01 20.45
N ARG A 151 2.84 6.13 21.62
CA ARG A 151 2.81 7.36 22.46
C ARG A 151 3.23 8.67 21.78
N LEU A 152 3.93 8.60 20.64
CA LEU A 152 4.33 9.78 19.85
C LEU A 152 3.24 10.28 18.88
N SER A 153 2.13 9.55 18.75
CA SER A 153 0.97 9.95 17.94
C SER A 153 0.40 11.29 18.39
N THR A 154 -0.11 12.07 17.44
CA THR A 154 -0.85 13.31 17.68
C THR A 154 -2.36 13.08 17.50
N SER A 155 -3.18 14.12 17.68
CA SER A 155 -4.62 14.08 17.37
C SER A 155 -4.95 14.04 15.86
N SER A 156 -3.95 13.98 14.98
CA SER A 156 -4.13 14.06 13.51
C SER A 156 -3.16 13.19 12.71
N ASN A 157 -2.16 12.61 13.37
CA ASN A 157 -1.19 11.69 12.82
C ASN A 157 -0.99 10.57 13.83
N VAL A 158 -1.44 9.36 13.50
CA VAL A 158 -1.25 8.15 14.28
C VAL A 158 -0.07 7.38 13.72
N MET A 159 0.85 7.00 14.60
CA MET A 159 1.83 5.97 14.29
C MET A 159 1.52 4.77 15.16
N ARG A 160 1.65 3.57 14.60
CA ARG A 160 1.53 2.33 15.36
C ARG A 160 2.54 1.32 14.84
N TYR A 161 2.85 0.35 15.68
CA TYR A 161 3.69 -0.79 15.35
C TYR A 161 2.82 -2.05 15.32
N ASP A 162 3.01 -2.85 14.28
CA ASP A 162 2.33 -4.13 14.01
C ASP A 162 3.32 -5.03 13.23
N VAL A 163 2.88 -6.07 12.49
CA VAL A 163 3.77 -7.10 11.90
C VAL A 163 3.61 -7.23 10.38
N GLU A 164 4.74 -7.32 9.67
CA GLU A 164 4.82 -7.92 8.32
C GLU A 164 5.46 -9.30 8.44
N VAL A 165 4.80 -10.32 7.91
CA VAL A 165 5.29 -11.71 7.93
C VAL A 165 6.20 -11.93 6.72
N SER A 166 7.41 -11.38 6.82
CA SER A 166 8.46 -11.38 5.81
C SER A 166 9.82 -11.69 6.43
N GLY A 167 10.59 -12.57 5.80
CA GLY A 167 11.75 -13.23 6.40
C GLY A 167 11.38 -14.34 7.40
N PHE A 168 10.10 -14.74 7.45
CA PHE A 168 9.59 -15.86 8.25
C PHE A 168 9.53 -17.15 7.41
N PRO A 169 9.38 -18.34 8.02
CA PRO A 169 9.25 -19.60 7.28
C PRO A 169 8.14 -19.61 6.22
N SER A 170 7.09 -18.81 6.39
CA SER A 170 5.98 -18.65 5.44
C SER A 170 6.25 -17.67 4.28
N SER A 171 7.34 -16.89 4.29
CA SER A 171 7.65 -15.89 3.23
C SER A 171 7.43 -16.43 1.80
N PRO A 172 7.90 -17.65 1.44
CA PRO A 172 7.72 -18.18 0.10
C PRO A 172 6.25 -18.36 -0.33
N THR A 173 5.30 -18.41 0.61
CA THR A 173 3.85 -18.55 0.30
C THR A 173 3.17 -17.20 0.02
N GLY A 174 3.79 -16.10 0.42
CA GLY A 174 3.29 -14.74 0.31
C GLY A 174 3.47 -13.97 1.62
N HIS A 175 3.93 -12.73 1.55
CA HIS A 175 4.10 -11.87 2.73
C HIS A 175 2.76 -11.29 3.17
N LEU A 176 2.60 -11.13 4.48
CA LEU A 176 1.33 -10.75 5.09
C LEU A 176 1.48 -9.49 5.95
N CYS A 177 0.59 -8.51 5.76
CA CYS A 177 0.42 -7.40 6.69
C CYS A 177 -0.61 -7.79 7.76
N LEU A 178 -0.25 -7.69 9.03
CA LEU A 178 -1.11 -8.05 10.17
C LEU A 178 -1.36 -6.82 11.05
N LEU A 179 -2.45 -6.10 10.81
CA LEU A 179 -2.71 -4.76 11.36
C LEU A 179 -3.69 -4.80 12.54
N GLY A 180 -3.42 -4.04 13.60
CA GLY A 180 -4.30 -4.00 14.77
C GLY A 180 -4.11 -5.15 15.76
N LEU A 181 -2.95 -5.82 15.79
CA LEU A 181 -2.67 -6.93 16.70
C LEU A 181 -2.73 -6.51 18.19
N LYS A 182 -3.05 -7.46 19.06
CA LYS A 182 -2.99 -7.31 20.53
C LYS A 182 -1.72 -7.96 21.09
N ASP A 183 -1.29 -9.05 20.46
CA ASP A 183 -0.02 -9.74 20.63
C ASP A 183 0.61 -9.95 19.25
N GLN A 184 1.91 -9.66 19.15
CA GLN A 184 2.69 -9.76 17.92
C GLN A 184 3.40 -11.11 17.75
N ASP A 185 3.47 -11.94 18.80
CA ASP A 185 4.15 -13.23 18.74
C ASP A 185 3.18 -14.38 18.46
N TYR A 186 3.47 -15.18 17.43
CA TYR A 186 2.68 -16.37 17.14
C TYR A 186 2.78 -17.37 18.31
N PRO A 187 1.67 -17.99 18.75
CA PRO A 187 1.65 -18.73 20.02
C PRO A 187 2.62 -19.93 20.03
N GLY A 188 3.36 -20.07 21.13
CA GLY A 188 4.33 -21.15 21.32
C GLY A 188 5.68 -20.95 20.65
N THR A 189 5.87 -19.87 19.88
CA THR A 189 7.16 -19.53 19.26
C THR A 189 8.12 -18.87 20.24
N LYS A 190 9.43 -19.05 20.01
CA LYS A 190 10.54 -18.39 20.72
C LYS A 190 11.43 -17.60 19.77
N ARG A 191 11.46 -18.00 18.50
CA ARG A 191 12.22 -17.39 17.40
C ARG A 191 11.40 -17.41 16.11
N ILE A 192 11.81 -16.63 15.11
CA ILE A 192 11.14 -16.53 13.80
C ILE A 192 10.96 -17.92 13.15
N GLU A 193 11.96 -18.78 13.28
CA GLU A 193 12.00 -20.12 12.67
C GLU A 193 10.91 -21.07 13.19
N ASP A 194 10.36 -20.79 14.38
CA ASP A 194 9.27 -21.57 14.98
C ASP A 194 7.89 -21.21 14.39
N TRP A 195 7.77 -20.10 13.66
CA TRP A 195 6.49 -19.66 13.05
C TRP A 195 6.04 -20.63 11.95
N PRO A 196 4.73 -20.69 11.61
CA PRO A 196 4.21 -21.52 10.52
C PRO A 196 4.93 -21.28 9.19
N SER A 197 5.05 -22.33 8.36
CA SER A 197 5.69 -22.27 7.04
C SER A 197 4.73 -21.92 5.89
N TRP A 198 3.50 -21.51 6.21
CA TRP A 198 2.50 -21.04 5.26
C TRP A 198 1.55 -20.04 5.92
N GLY A 199 0.82 -19.26 5.11
CA GLY A 199 0.14 -18.05 5.55
C GLY A 199 -1.21 -18.27 6.25
N VAL A 200 -2.01 -19.25 5.83
CA VAL A 200 -3.38 -19.47 6.36
C VAL A 200 -3.47 -19.60 7.90
N PRO A 201 -2.60 -20.35 8.62
CA PRO A 201 -2.64 -20.40 10.08
C PRO A 201 -2.36 -19.03 10.73
N ILE A 202 -1.44 -18.25 10.14
CA ILE A 202 -1.03 -16.95 10.63
C ILE A 202 -2.16 -15.92 10.44
N LEU A 203 -2.78 -15.90 9.25
CA LEU A 203 -3.98 -15.11 8.99
C LEU A 203 -5.11 -15.45 9.97
N ARG A 204 -5.35 -16.74 10.24
CA ARG A 204 -6.38 -17.19 11.18
C ARG A 204 -6.08 -16.76 12.62
N TRP A 205 -4.82 -16.86 13.07
CA TRP A 205 -4.39 -16.40 14.39
C TRP A 205 -4.59 -14.89 14.55
N ALA A 206 -4.11 -14.09 13.59
CA ALA A 206 -4.26 -12.63 13.62
C ALA A 206 -5.75 -12.22 13.59
N LYS A 207 -6.57 -12.85 12.75
CA LYS A 207 -8.04 -12.65 12.76
C LYS A 207 -8.69 -13.02 14.10
N GLY A 208 -8.18 -14.03 14.79
CA GLY A 208 -8.61 -14.38 16.16
C GLY A 208 -8.36 -13.27 17.18
N GLN A 209 -7.46 -12.33 16.89
CA GLN A 209 -7.23 -11.14 17.70
C GLN A 209 -8.11 -9.94 17.33
N ASP A 210 -8.98 -10.06 16.32
CA ASP A 210 -9.68 -8.94 15.66
C ASP A 210 -8.72 -8.03 14.86
N ALA A 211 -7.61 -8.57 14.35
CA ALA A 211 -6.72 -7.85 13.44
C ALA A 211 -7.30 -7.79 12.01
N ILE A 212 -6.95 -6.73 11.27
CA ILE A 212 -7.20 -6.61 9.83
C ILE A 212 -5.98 -7.17 9.10
N VAL A 213 -6.19 -8.12 8.19
CA VAL A 213 -5.09 -8.87 7.56
C VAL A 213 -5.13 -8.83 6.05
N GLY A 214 -3.96 -8.81 5.42
CA GLY A 214 -3.83 -8.81 3.96
C GLY A 214 -2.48 -9.31 3.48
N TYR A 215 -2.30 -9.32 2.16
CA TYR A 215 -1.03 -9.65 1.50
C TYR A 215 -0.32 -8.37 1.07
N ALA A 216 0.98 -8.28 1.35
CA ALA A 216 1.83 -7.18 0.88
C ALA A 216 2.16 -7.31 -0.62
N HIS A 217 2.58 -6.19 -1.24
CA HIS A 217 3.27 -6.09 -2.54
C HIS A 217 2.81 -7.10 -3.60
N SER A 218 1.50 -7.14 -3.81
CA SER A 218 0.78 -8.32 -4.29
C SER A 218 1.27 -8.94 -5.58
N GLY A 219 1.83 -8.16 -6.51
CA GLY A 219 2.22 -8.62 -7.84
C GLY A 219 3.49 -9.47 -7.89
N TRP A 220 4.28 -9.57 -6.81
CA TRP A 220 5.52 -10.36 -6.82
C TRP A 220 5.27 -11.86 -6.95
N GLY A 221 5.53 -12.40 -8.13
CA GLY A 221 5.19 -13.78 -8.50
C GLY A 221 3.86 -13.94 -9.23
N LEU A 222 3.11 -12.86 -9.38
CA LEU A 222 1.87 -12.80 -10.16
C LEU A 222 2.08 -12.11 -11.51
N ALA A 223 3.31 -12.16 -12.04
CA ALA A 223 3.70 -11.48 -13.26
C ALA A 223 2.92 -11.99 -14.49
N LEU A 224 2.35 -11.05 -15.24
CA LEU A 224 1.66 -11.26 -16.52
C LEU A 224 2.50 -10.74 -17.68
N LYS A 225 2.41 -11.39 -18.84
CA LYS A 225 3.09 -10.97 -20.08
C LYS A 225 2.41 -9.78 -20.75
N GLU A 226 1.08 -9.72 -20.65
CA GLU A 226 0.26 -8.63 -21.19
C GLU A 226 -0.37 -7.84 -20.04
N GLU A 227 -0.38 -6.51 -20.16
CA GLU A 227 -1.02 -5.61 -19.21
C GLU A 227 -2.54 -5.54 -19.43
N LYS A 228 -3.19 -6.68 -19.29
CA LYS A 228 -4.63 -6.86 -19.55
C LYS A 228 -5.36 -7.17 -18.26
N LEU A 229 -6.55 -6.59 -18.08
CA LEU A 229 -7.40 -6.84 -16.93
C LEU A 229 -8.87 -7.11 -17.34
N PRO A 230 -9.46 -8.25 -16.91
CA PRO A 230 -8.79 -9.45 -16.43
C PRO A 230 -8.05 -10.19 -17.58
N ALA A 231 -6.96 -10.88 -17.25
CA ALA A 231 -6.17 -11.71 -18.15
C ALA A 231 -6.28 -13.20 -17.78
N GLU A 232 -6.65 -14.03 -18.77
CA GLU A 232 -6.84 -15.47 -18.58
C GLU A 232 -5.52 -16.28 -18.49
N GLU A 233 -4.38 -15.60 -18.63
CA GLU A 233 -3.05 -16.13 -18.32
C GLU A 233 -2.96 -16.47 -16.83
N ILE A 234 -2.54 -17.69 -16.52
CA ILE A 234 -2.19 -18.08 -15.15
C ILE A 234 -0.76 -17.60 -14.91
N PRO A 235 -0.52 -16.67 -13.96
CA PRO A 235 0.83 -16.21 -13.67
C PRO A 235 1.63 -17.31 -12.96
N PRO A 236 2.96 -17.15 -12.77
CA PRO A 236 3.81 -18.22 -12.26
C PRO A 236 3.48 -18.69 -10.83
N PHE A 237 3.03 -17.80 -9.93
CA PHE A 237 2.97 -18.02 -8.47
C PHE A 237 4.34 -18.33 -7.83
N ASP A 238 5.45 -17.88 -8.41
CA ASP A 238 6.83 -18.20 -7.99
C ASP A 238 7.44 -17.21 -6.96
N GLY A 239 6.91 -15.99 -6.85
CA GLY A 239 7.36 -14.93 -5.92
C GLY A 239 6.70 -14.90 -4.53
N ILE A 240 6.74 -13.74 -3.88
CA ILE A 240 6.44 -13.50 -2.45
C ILE A 240 5.25 -12.55 -2.18
N GLY A 241 4.50 -12.15 -3.21
CA GLY A 241 3.32 -11.29 -3.09
C GLY A 241 2.05 -12.06 -2.69
N ALA A 242 0.92 -11.73 -3.32
CA ALA A 242 -0.39 -12.30 -3.01
C ALA A 242 -0.60 -13.72 -3.58
N ASN A 243 0.38 -14.61 -3.44
CA ASN A 243 0.35 -15.92 -4.08
C ASN A 243 -0.67 -16.85 -3.42
N GLU A 244 -0.58 -17.07 -2.10
CA GLU A 244 -1.57 -17.89 -1.37
C GLU A 244 -2.94 -17.20 -1.20
N TYR A 245 -3.10 -15.92 -1.62
CA TYR A 245 -4.38 -15.21 -1.59
C TYR A 245 -5.51 -15.99 -2.29
N ILE A 246 -5.21 -16.65 -3.42
CA ILE A 246 -6.19 -17.46 -4.16
C ILE A 246 -6.80 -18.57 -3.29
N VAL A 247 -6.07 -19.07 -2.30
CA VAL A 247 -6.54 -20.07 -1.34
C VAL A 247 -7.19 -19.39 -0.14
N SER A 248 -6.49 -18.48 0.54
CA SER A 248 -6.93 -17.91 1.81
C SER A 248 -8.23 -17.08 1.69
N VAL A 249 -8.50 -16.48 0.53
CA VAL A 249 -9.78 -15.81 0.24
C VAL A 249 -10.98 -16.76 0.33
N THR A 250 -10.80 -18.04 0.00
CA THR A 250 -11.86 -19.06 0.08
C THR A 250 -12.21 -19.45 1.52
N HIS A 251 -11.34 -19.13 2.47
CA HIS A 251 -11.54 -19.28 3.91
C HIS A 251 -12.08 -17.99 4.57
N GLY A 252 -12.29 -16.92 3.79
CA GLY A 252 -12.75 -15.62 4.31
C GLY A 252 -11.73 -14.89 5.19
N LEU A 253 -10.44 -15.18 5.01
CA LEU A 253 -9.36 -14.66 5.85
C LEU A 253 -8.85 -13.26 5.46
N PRO A 254 -8.37 -13.00 4.21
CA PRO A 254 -7.82 -11.70 3.82
C PRO A 254 -8.89 -10.63 3.68
N ASP A 255 -8.76 -9.55 4.46
CA ASP A 255 -9.58 -8.34 4.38
C ASP A 255 -9.18 -7.47 3.20
N PHE A 256 -7.89 -7.42 2.87
CA PHE A 256 -7.34 -6.72 1.72
C PHE A 256 -6.21 -7.48 1.01
N ILE A 257 -5.86 -7.03 -0.19
CA ILE A 257 -4.53 -7.21 -0.77
C ILE A 257 -3.91 -5.82 -0.98
N SER A 258 -2.59 -5.72 -0.90
CA SER A 258 -1.90 -4.46 -1.16
C SER A 258 -1.75 -4.23 -2.65
N THR A 259 -1.82 -2.96 -3.02
CA THR A 259 -1.55 -2.45 -4.37
C THR A 259 -0.44 -1.42 -4.26
N VAL A 260 -0.01 -0.86 -5.40
CA VAL A 260 0.93 0.27 -5.50
C VAL A 260 2.42 -0.14 -5.51
N ASP A 261 2.74 -1.38 -5.16
CA ASP A 261 4.13 -1.82 -5.00
C ASP A 261 4.69 -2.59 -6.19
N THR A 262 3.84 -2.94 -7.16
CA THR A 262 4.18 -3.72 -8.36
C THR A 262 3.32 -3.29 -9.56
N PRO A 263 3.59 -3.75 -10.80
CA PRO A 263 2.76 -3.42 -11.96
C PRO A 263 1.28 -3.72 -11.73
N TYR A 264 0.40 -2.74 -11.97
CA TYR A 264 -1.03 -2.82 -11.66
C TYR A 264 -1.73 -4.08 -12.19
N ALA A 265 -1.29 -4.61 -13.33
CA ALA A 265 -1.86 -5.82 -13.91
C ALA A 265 -1.57 -7.07 -13.06
N TRP A 266 -0.39 -7.14 -12.45
CA TRP A 266 0.04 -8.25 -11.61
C TRP A 266 -0.73 -8.26 -10.27
N GLU A 267 -1.01 -7.07 -9.73
CA GLU A 267 -1.79 -6.88 -8.49
C GLU A 267 -3.28 -7.11 -8.69
N LEU A 268 -3.87 -6.44 -9.69
CA LEU A 268 -5.32 -6.36 -9.83
C LEU A 268 -5.93 -7.59 -10.51
N ASN A 269 -5.17 -8.41 -11.26
CA ASN A 269 -5.77 -9.52 -12.01
C ASN A 269 -6.36 -10.60 -11.10
N ILE A 270 -5.58 -11.07 -10.12
CA ILE A 270 -6.04 -12.07 -9.15
C ILE A 270 -7.26 -11.56 -8.37
N TRP A 271 -7.28 -10.27 -8.02
CA TRP A 271 -8.39 -9.61 -7.34
C TRP A 271 -9.64 -9.49 -8.23
N TYR A 272 -9.49 -9.07 -9.49
CA TYR A 272 -10.59 -8.96 -10.43
C TYR A 272 -11.25 -10.32 -10.67
N HIS A 273 -10.47 -11.41 -10.78
CA HIS A 273 -11.00 -12.76 -10.90
C HIS A 273 -11.74 -13.21 -9.63
N THR A 274 -11.17 -13.01 -8.43
CA THR A 274 -11.84 -13.40 -7.17
C THR A 274 -13.11 -12.59 -6.89
N LEU A 275 -13.11 -11.28 -7.16
CA LEU A 275 -14.32 -10.44 -7.11
C LEU A 275 -15.40 -10.93 -8.08
N SER A 276 -15.03 -11.29 -9.30
CA SER A 276 -15.98 -11.72 -10.34
C SER A 276 -16.65 -13.07 -10.05
N VAL A 277 -16.07 -13.87 -9.15
CA VAL A 277 -16.68 -15.10 -8.60
C VAL A 277 -17.28 -14.91 -7.19
N GLY A 278 -17.38 -13.66 -6.75
CA GLY A 278 -18.18 -13.22 -5.60
C GLY A 278 -17.45 -13.17 -4.25
N TYR A 279 -16.11 -13.23 -4.23
CA TYR A 279 -15.34 -12.79 -3.07
C TYR A 279 -15.37 -11.26 -2.93
N ARG A 280 -15.01 -10.75 -1.75
CA ARG A 280 -15.22 -9.33 -1.38
C ARG A 280 -14.04 -8.66 -0.67
N THR A 281 -12.85 -9.27 -0.74
CA THR A 281 -11.59 -8.68 -0.27
C THR A 281 -11.37 -7.31 -0.92
N ARG A 282 -10.72 -6.41 -0.20
CA ARG A 282 -10.44 -5.04 -0.59
C ARG A 282 -9.04 -4.89 -1.23
N VAL A 283 -8.75 -3.71 -1.74
CA VAL A 283 -7.39 -3.23 -2.03
C VAL A 283 -7.05 -2.06 -1.13
N SER A 284 -5.78 -1.96 -0.76
CA SER A 284 -5.20 -0.79 -0.10
C SER A 284 -3.89 -0.39 -0.80
N GLY A 285 -3.57 0.89 -0.85
CA GLY A 285 -2.27 1.37 -1.34
C GLY A 285 -1.25 1.45 -0.21
N GLU A 286 -0.04 0.95 -0.45
CA GLU A 286 1.07 0.92 0.52
C GLU A 286 2.37 1.41 -0.13
N THR A 287 3.44 1.61 0.65
CA THR A 287 4.77 1.91 0.08
C THR A 287 5.84 0.86 0.27
N ASP A 288 5.67 -0.02 1.27
CA ASP A 288 6.77 -0.81 1.81
C ASP A 288 8.04 0.07 1.97
N PHE A 289 7.88 1.24 2.62
CA PHE A 289 8.99 2.18 2.79
C PHE A 289 9.99 1.60 3.80
N PRO A 290 11.31 1.51 3.51
CA PRO A 290 12.00 1.97 2.31
C PRO A 290 12.47 0.82 1.40
N CYS A 291 11.87 -0.36 1.49
CA CYS A 291 12.21 -1.53 0.67
C CYS A 291 11.75 -1.38 -0.79
N ILE A 292 10.53 -0.88 -1.02
CA ILE A 292 10.00 -0.66 -2.37
C ILE A 292 10.14 0.79 -2.79
N TYR A 293 9.64 1.74 -1.99
CA TYR A 293 9.85 3.18 -2.21
C TYR A 293 10.70 3.78 -1.10
N GLY A 294 11.97 4.09 -1.41
CA GLY A 294 12.89 4.72 -0.47
C GLY A 294 12.69 6.23 -0.33
N GLU A 295 11.89 6.84 -1.20
CA GLU A 295 11.76 8.29 -1.27
C GLU A 295 10.97 8.86 -0.09
N ARG A 296 9.72 8.43 0.14
CA ARG A 296 8.79 9.00 1.14
C ARG A 296 7.77 7.96 1.62
N VAL A 297 7.46 7.98 2.91
CA VAL A 297 6.28 7.29 3.46
C VAL A 297 5.00 7.86 2.85
N GLY A 298 4.00 7.01 2.64
CA GLY A 298 2.72 7.42 2.11
C GLY A 298 2.76 7.90 0.66
N MET A 299 3.69 7.45 -0.18
CA MET A 299 3.53 7.60 -1.63
C MET A 299 2.31 6.80 -2.08
N GLY A 300 2.31 5.49 -1.83
CA GLY A 300 1.07 4.73 -1.74
C GLY A 300 0.32 5.04 -0.45
N ARG A 301 -0.98 5.27 -0.59
CA ARG A 301 -1.86 5.53 0.56
C ARG A 301 -3.32 5.24 0.24
N SER A 302 -4.05 4.83 1.26
CA SER A 302 -5.52 4.76 1.29
C SER A 302 -6.10 5.97 2.05
N TYR A 303 -7.32 6.42 1.73
CA TYR A 303 -7.93 7.67 2.28
C TYR A 303 -9.16 7.52 3.18
N VAL A 304 -9.65 6.33 3.47
CA VAL A 304 -10.55 6.04 4.61
C VAL A 304 -11.55 7.12 5.06
N ARG A 305 -12.83 6.97 4.69
CA ARG A 305 -13.89 7.83 5.24
C ARG A 305 -14.34 7.38 6.64
N GLN A 306 -14.30 8.30 7.59
CA GLN A 306 -14.93 8.18 8.91
C GLN A 306 -16.06 9.20 9.07
N LYS A 307 -16.94 9.00 10.06
CA LYS A 307 -18.04 9.93 10.39
C LYS A 307 -17.65 11.00 11.41
N GLY A 308 -16.51 10.86 12.07
CA GLY A 308 -16.05 11.74 13.16
C GLY A 308 -14.57 12.07 13.03
N ALA A 309 -13.96 12.45 14.15
CA ALA A 309 -12.51 12.62 14.25
C ALA A 309 -11.79 11.27 14.02
N LEU A 310 -10.56 11.34 13.52
CA LEU A 310 -9.69 10.19 13.31
C LEU A 310 -9.63 9.30 14.56
N THR A 311 -10.17 8.09 14.47
CA THR A 311 -9.77 7.00 15.35
C THR A 311 -8.99 5.97 14.55
N TYR A 312 -8.02 5.34 15.21
CA TYR A 312 -7.20 4.31 14.59
C TYR A 312 -8.03 3.09 14.18
N ARG A 313 -8.97 2.64 15.02
CA ARG A 313 -9.79 1.46 14.69
C ARG A 313 -10.79 1.74 13.56
N ASP A 314 -11.43 2.91 13.55
CA ASP A 314 -12.28 3.32 12.43
C ASP A 314 -11.45 3.54 11.15
N TRP A 315 -10.14 3.79 11.27
CA TRP A 315 -9.25 3.87 10.12
C TRP A 315 -8.99 2.49 9.53
N LEU A 316 -8.58 1.51 10.34
CA LEU A 316 -8.45 0.11 9.91
C LEU A 316 -9.74 -0.44 9.27
N GLU A 317 -10.89 -0.22 9.92
CA GLU A 317 -12.20 -0.59 9.36
C GLU A 317 -12.57 0.23 8.12
N GLY A 318 -11.88 1.31 7.84
CA GLY A 318 -12.23 2.24 6.79
C GLY A 318 -11.30 2.21 5.58
N VAL A 319 -10.24 1.37 5.53
CA VAL A 319 -9.21 1.13 4.46
C VAL A 319 -9.77 0.87 3.04
N ARG A 320 -10.65 1.74 2.54
CA ARG A 320 -11.70 1.35 1.58
C ARG A 320 -11.91 2.32 0.40
N GLN A 321 -11.33 3.53 0.31
CA GLN A 321 -11.15 4.32 -0.96
C GLN A 321 -9.92 5.27 -0.88
N ALA A 322 -9.58 5.99 -1.97
CA ALA A 322 -8.35 6.81 -2.16
C ALA A 322 -8.57 8.06 -3.07
N LEU A 323 -7.74 9.12 -2.99
CA LEU A 323 -7.61 10.22 -3.99
C LEU A 323 -6.27 11.02 -3.86
N LEU A 324 -5.64 11.51 -4.96
CA LEU A 324 -4.24 12.04 -4.98
C LEU A 324 -4.00 13.23 -6.00
N PRO A 325 -2.75 13.76 -6.24
CA PRO A 325 -2.47 15.21 -6.34
C PRO A 325 -2.14 15.79 -7.75
N GLU A 326 -1.47 16.96 -7.78
CA GLU A 326 -1.72 17.99 -8.80
C GLU A 326 -0.53 18.56 -9.62
N VAL A 327 0.72 18.08 -9.46
CA VAL A 327 1.89 18.60 -10.24
C VAL A 327 2.69 17.46 -10.89
N PRO A 328 2.91 17.45 -12.23
CA PRO A 328 3.54 16.34 -12.96
C PRO A 328 5.04 16.13 -12.71
N ASP A 329 5.51 14.89 -12.89
CA ASP A 329 6.93 14.54 -13.03
C ASP A 329 7.18 13.80 -14.36
N GLU A 330 7.75 14.50 -15.35
CA GLU A 330 7.96 13.94 -16.69
C GLU A 330 8.95 12.77 -16.75
N ARG A 331 9.72 12.52 -15.69
CA ARG A 331 10.66 11.39 -15.64
C ARG A 331 9.94 10.05 -15.57
N VAL A 332 8.73 10.01 -14.99
CA VAL A 332 7.91 8.80 -14.84
C VAL A 332 7.13 8.48 -16.13
N ARG A 333 6.70 9.51 -16.88
CA ARG A 333 5.82 9.40 -18.07
C ARG A 333 6.35 8.48 -19.17
N LYS A 334 7.67 8.28 -19.25
CA LYS A 334 8.35 7.51 -20.31
C LYS A 334 8.82 6.11 -19.88
N LEU A 335 8.65 5.75 -18.62
CA LEU A 335 9.09 4.45 -18.11
C LEU A 335 8.07 3.35 -18.47
N PRO A 336 8.52 2.14 -18.83
CA PRO A 336 7.66 0.96 -18.88
C PRO A 336 6.85 0.80 -17.58
N TYR A 337 5.68 0.17 -17.64
CA TYR A 337 4.92 -0.14 -16.40
C TYR A 337 5.57 -1.25 -15.57
N THR A 338 6.65 -1.86 -16.06
CA THR A 338 7.54 -2.76 -15.32
C THR A 338 8.63 -2.04 -14.51
N GLU A 339 8.67 -0.70 -14.54
CA GLU A 339 9.63 0.13 -13.79
C GLU A 339 8.92 1.06 -12.78
N LYS A 340 9.59 1.31 -11.64
CA LYS A 340 9.05 2.12 -10.53
C LYS A 340 9.00 3.62 -10.87
N PRO A 341 8.01 4.38 -10.35
CA PRO A 341 6.80 3.90 -9.69
C PRO A 341 5.84 3.28 -10.72
N TYR A 342 5.27 2.13 -10.35
CA TYR A 342 4.44 1.29 -11.24
C TYR A 342 3.07 1.93 -11.57
N TRP A 343 2.64 2.84 -10.71
CA TRP A 343 1.40 3.59 -10.68
C TRP A 343 1.78 5.08 -10.63
N GLU A 344 1.09 5.92 -11.38
CA GLU A 344 1.19 7.39 -11.27
C GLU A 344 0.05 8.01 -12.09
N LEU A 345 -0.50 9.15 -11.67
CA LEU A 345 -1.60 9.82 -12.38
C LEU A 345 -1.16 10.37 -13.75
N GLU A 346 0.11 10.74 -13.90
CA GLU A 346 0.74 11.12 -15.17
C GLU A 346 0.69 10.00 -16.21
N ARG A 347 0.84 8.74 -15.78
CA ARG A 347 0.68 7.57 -16.66
C ARG A 347 -0.75 7.43 -17.22
N ALA A 348 -1.74 8.07 -16.58
CA ALA A 348 -3.13 8.12 -17.03
C ALA A 348 -3.47 9.35 -17.90
N ARG A 349 -2.49 10.22 -18.23
CA ARG A 349 -2.73 11.47 -18.96
C ARG A 349 -3.18 11.24 -20.40
N ILE A 350 -4.21 11.98 -20.84
CA ILE A 350 -4.69 11.98 -22.22
C ILE A 350 -3.93 13.02 -23.05
N GLY A 351 -2.98 12.55 -23.87
CA GLY A 351 -2.08 13.39 -24.65
C GLY A 351 -1.26 14.31 -23.74
N ASP A 352 -1.15 15.59 -24.11
CA ASP A 352 -0.49 16.63 -23.29
C ASP A 352 -1.50 17.48 -22.48
N SER A 353 -2.77 17.06 -22.42
CA SER A 353 -3.81 17.76 -21.66
C SER A 353 -3.77 17.40 -20.17
N ARG A 354 -4.42 18.19 -19.28
CA ARG A 354 -4.65 17.81 -17.86
C ARG A 354 -5.84 16.84 -17.68
N ARG A 355 -6.29 16.15 -18.72
CA ARG A 355 -7.41 15.20 -18.63
C ARG A 355 -6.92 13.77 -18.37
N VAL A 356 -7.67 13.05 -17.55
CA VAL A 356 -7.47 11.63 -17.24
C VAL A 356 -8.78 10.85 -17.46
N PRO A 357 -8.72 9.55 -17.82
CA PRO A 357 -9.90 8.72 -18.01
C PRO A 357 -10.39 8.20 -16.65
N LEU A 358 -11.54 8.68 -16.18
CA LEU A 358 -12.30 8.00 -15.14
C LEU A 358 -13.13 6.91 -15.79
N GLU A 359 -12.87 5.66 -15.45
CA GLU A 359 -13.60 4.50 -15.96
C GLU A 359 -14.55 3.94 -14.89
N LEU A 360 -15.79 3.67 -15.29
CA LEU A 360 -16.65 2.74 -14.57
C LEU A 360 -16.27 1.32 -14.98
N VAL A 361 -15.76 0.55 -14.02
CA VAL A 361 -15.47 -0.88 -14.17
C VAL A 361 -16.65 -1.68 -13.64
N VAL A 362 -17.11 -2.66 -14.41
CA VAL A 362 -18.11 -3.64 -14.00
C VAL A 362 -17.58 -5.03 -14.31
N ASN A 363 -17.48 -5.89 -13.30
CA ASN A 363 -16.97 -7.25 -13.42
C ASN A 363 -15.63 -7.34 -14.19
N GLY A 364 -14.71 -6.42 -13.84
CA GLY A 364 -13.36 -6.31 -14.41
C GLY A 364 -13.25 -5.57 -15.74
N LYS A 365 -14.37 -5.28 -16.43
CA LYS A 365 -14.38 -4.62 -17.74
C LYS A 365 -14.70 -3.12 -17.59
N PRO A 366 -13.97 -2.19 -18.21
CA PRO A 366 -14.38 -0.79 -18.30
C PRO A 366 -15.59 -0.67 -19.23
N VAL A 367 -16.75 -0.32 -18.71
CA VAL A 367 -18.03 -0.25 -19.45
C VAL A 367 -18.45 1.17 -19.82
N ALA A 368 -17.93 2.18 -19.12
CA ALA A 368 -18.12 3.59 -19.44
C ALA A 368 -16.90 4.40 -19.03
N ARG A 369 -16.69 5.54 -19.69
CA ARG A 369 -15.55 6.44 -19.45
C ARG A 369 -16.00 7.90 -19.48
N GLN A 370 -15.46 8.70 -18.58
CA GLN A 370 -15.54 10.16 -18.59
C GLN A 370 -14.12 10.75 -18.54
N GLU A 371 -13.88 11.83 -19.27
CA GLU A 371 -12.61 12.55 -19.17
C GLU A 371 -12.73 13.65 -18.11
N ILE A 372 -11.86 13.60 -17.10
CA ILE A 372 -11.90 14.54 -15.97
C ILE A 372 -10.64 15.38 -15.96
N LEU A 373 -10.80 16.67 -15.70
CA LEU A 373 -9.70 17.60 -15.50
C LEU A 373 -9.05 17.37 -14.12
N ALA A 374 -7.80 16.90 -14.10
CA ALA A 374 -7.01 16.72 -12.89
C ALA A 374 -6.38 18.06 -12.45
N ASP A 375 -7.19 18.89 -11.78
CA ASP A 375 -6.83 20.22 -11.28
C ASP A 375 -7.10 20.46 -9.79
N GLY A 376 -7.32 19.38 -9.04
CA GLY A 376 -7.57 19.43 -7.60
C GLY A 376 -8.96 19.95 -7.20
N GLN A 377 -9.79 20.41 -8.14
CA GLN A 377 -11.17 20.76 -7.84
C GLN A 377 -12.04 19.51 -7.70
N LEU A 378 -12.77 19.43 -6.59
CA LEU A 378 -13.79 18.40 -6.38
C LEU A 378 -14.92 18.57 -7.40
N ARG A 379 -15.27 17.49 -8.10
CA ARG A 379 -16.37 17.45 -9.06
C ARG A 379 -17.28 16.26 -8.77
N PRO A 380 -18.61 16.43 -8.76
CA PRO A 380 -19.52 15.30 -8.80
C PRO A 380 -19.35 14.57 -10.12
N VAL A 381 -19.40 13.24 -10.08
CA VAL A 381 -19.34 12.35 -11.24
C VAL A 381 -20.48 11.35 -11.15
N SER A 382 -21.08 11.01 -12.28
CA SER A 382 -22.21 10.08 -12.33
C SER A 382 -22.15 9.24 -13.60
N PHE A 383 -22.37 7.94 -13.45
CA PHE A 383 -22.50 7.01 -14.56
C PHE A 383 -23.87 6.33 -14.47
N GLU A 384 -24.56 6.21 -15.60
CA GLU A 384 -25.75 5.39 -15.72
C GLU A 384 -25.37 4.05 -16.33
N TYR A 385 -25.80 2.95 -15.71
CA TYR A 385 -25.50 1.60 -16.15
C TYR A 385 -26.61 0.63 -15.70
N ALA A 386 -27.17 -0.12 -16.65
CA ALA A 386 -28.16 -1.16 -16.35
C ALA A 386 -27.47 -2.43 -15.82
N VAL A 387 -27.89 -2.92 -14.66
CA VAL A 387 -27.30 -4.10 -14.01
C VAL A 387 -28.25 -5.28 -14.14
N ASP A 388 -28.07 -6.11 -15.17
CA ASP A 388 -28.94 -7.26 -15.46
C ASP A 388 -28.72 -8.45 -14.51
N PHE A 389 -27.54 -8.54 -13.91
CA PHE A 389 -27.16 -9.61 -12.98
C PHE A 389 -26.21 -9.11 -11.88
N SER A 390 -26.15 -9.84 -10.76
CA SER A 390 -25.34 -9.48 -9.60
C SER A 390 -23.88 -9.26 -9.98
N SER A 391 -23.39 -8.05 -9.73
CA SER A 391 -22.13 -7.53 -10.24
C SER A 391 -21.35 -6.77 -9.17
N TRP A 392 -20.03 -6.71 -9.32
CA TRP A 392 -19.21 -5.72 -8.63
C TRP A 392 -18.90 -4.55 -9.56
N MET A 393 -18.87 -3.35 -9.01
CA MET A 393 -18.62 -2.11 -9.76
C MET A 393 -17.59 -1.26 -9.02
N ALA A 394 -16.69 -0.60 -9.74
CA ALA A 394 -15.71 0.31 -9.18
C ALA A 394 -15.42 1.49 -10.12
N LEU A 395 -14.91 2.58 -9.58
CA LEU A 395 -14.29 3.65 -10.37
C LEU A 395 -12.77 3.48 -10.35
N ARG A 396 -12.11 3.69 -11.49
CA ARG A 396 -10.65 3.75 -11.56
C ARG A 396 -10.16 4.83 -12.52
N ILE A 397 -8.91 5.24 -12.31
CA ILE A 397 -8.09 5.97 -13.26
C ILE A 397 -6.82 5.14 -13.39
N LEU A 398 -6.70 4.35 -14.46
CA LEU A 398 -5.61 3.38 -14.63
C LEU A 398 -4.33 4.08 -15.11
N PRO A 399 -3.12 3.78 -14.56
CA PRO A 399 -2.82 2.79 -13.50
C PRO A 399 -2.79 3.38 -12.08
N SER A 400 -3.28 4.61 -11.89
CA SER A 400 -3.00 5.45 -10.71
C SER A 400 -3.88 5.19 -9.49
N SER A 401 -5.19 4.98 -9.70
CA SER A 401 -6.18 5.11 -8.64
C SER A 401 -7.34 4.13 -8.85
N HIS A 402 -7.80 3.50 -7.77
CA HIS A 402 -8.92 2.55 -7.80
C HIS A 402 -9.76 2.69 -6.54
N THR A 403 -11.07 2.85 -6.66
CA THR A 403 -11.98 2.74 -5.50
C THR A 403 -12.18 1.26 -5.15
N ASN A 404 -12.36 0.90 -3.89
CA ASN A 404 -12.86 -0.45 -3.63
C ASN A 404 -14.27 -0.65 -4.21
N PRO A 405 -14.62 -1.89 -4.59
CA PRO A 405 -15.89 -2.17 -5.23
C PRO A 405 -17.09 -1.88 -4.34
N ILE A 406 -18.16 -1.43 -4.99
CA ILE A 406 -19.53 -1.61 -4.53
C ILE A 406 -20.07 -2.93 -5.10
N PHE A 407 -20.97 -3.58 -4.36
CA PHE A 407 -21.54 -4.87 -4.73
C PHE A 407 -23.05 -4.71 -4.94
N VAL A 408 -23.51 -4.93 -6.16
CA VAL A 408 -24.93 -4.84 -6.53
C VAL A 408 -25.47 -6.25 -6.70
N LEU A 409 -26.52 -6.61 -5.94
CA LEU A 409 -27.15 -7.93 -6.02
C LEU A 409 -28.51 -7.80 -6.72
N VAL A 410 -28.70 -8.57 -7.79
CA VAL A 410 -29.96 -8.64 -8.56
C VAL A 410 -30.73 -9.88 -8.11
N GLY A 411 -31.97 -9.69 -7.66
CA GLY A 411 -32.81 -10.79 -7.16
C GLY A 411 -32.18 -11.59 -6.02
N SER A 412 -31.36 -10.95 -5.17
CA SER A 412 -30.58 -11.56 -4.08
C SER A 412 -29.61 -12.67 -4.50
N LYS A 413 -29.34 -12.86 -5.80
CA LYS A 413 -28.38 -13.87 -6.28
C LYS A 413 -26.94 -13.47 -5.95
N PRO A 414 -26.02 -14.41 -5.68
CA PRO A 414 -24.61 -14.10 -5.48
C PRO A 414 -23.96 -13.61 -6.79
N ILE A 415 -22.83 -12.92 -6.66
CA ILE A 415 -22.01 -12.52 -7.82
C ILE A 415 -21.33 -13.77 -8.39
N ARG A 416 -21.65 -14.08 -9.65
CA ARG A 416 -21.11 -15.19 -10.46
C ARG A 416 -20.91 -14.70 -11.89
N ALA A 417 -20.20 -13.59 -12.00
CA ALA A 417 -20.17 -12.73 -13.18
C ALA A 417 -19.31 -13.24 -14.34
N SER A 418 -18.49 -14.28 -14.10
CA SER A 418 -17.61 -14.85 -15.10
C SER A 418 -17.32 -16.32 -14.78
N ARG A 419 -17.66 -17.22 -15.70
CA ARG A 419 -17.27 -18.64 -15.66
C ARG A 419 -15.79 -18.78 -15.97
N ARG A 420 -15.26 -18.00 -16.91
CA ARG A 420 -13.81 -17.91 -17.20
C ARG A 420 -12.99 -17.53 -15.96
N SER A 421 -13.48 -16.62 -15.13
CA SER A 421 -12.83 -16.28 -13.86
C SER A 421 -12.88 -17.41 -12.83
N ALA A 422 -13.95 -18.20 -12.79
CA ALA A 422 -14.04 -19.37 -11.90
C ALA A 422 -13.09 -20.49 -12.33
N ASP A 423 -12.95 -20.69 -13.64
CA ASP A 423 -11.96 -21.62 -14.21
C ASP A 423 -10.52 -21.14 -13.96
N TRP A 424 -10.24 -19.86 -14.21
CA TRP A 424 -8.95 -19.24 -13.91
C TRP A 424 -8.58 -19.41 -12.43
N CYS A 425 -9.50 -19.10 -11.51
CA CYS A 425 -9.25 -19.26 -10.08
C CYS A 425 -8.95 -20.71 -9.68
N LEU A 426 -9.66 -21.69 -10.27
CA LEU A 426 -9.41 -23.10 -10.01
C LEU A 426 -8.00 -23.52 -10.48
N ARG A 427 -7.62 -23.14 -11.71
CA ARG A 427 -6.27 -23.37 -12.25
C ARG A 427 -5.19 -22.64 -11.44
N ALA A 428 -5.48 -21.45 -10.92
CA ALA A 428 -4.58 -20.67 -10.09
C ALA A 428 -4.32 -21.33 -8.72
N VAL A 429 -5.30 -22.02 -8.11
CA VAL A 429 -5.06 -22.83 -6.90
C VAL A 429 -4.10 -23.99 -7.18
N ASP A 430 -4.21 -24.64 -8.34
CA ASP A 430 -3.32 -25.72 -8.73
C ASP A 430 -1.90 -25.23 -9.04
N GLN A 431 -1.77 -24.10 -9.73
CA GLN A 431 -0.47 -23.46 -9.95
C GLN A 431 0.18 -23.02 -8.63
N CYS A 432 -0.57 -22.33 -7.76
CA CYS A 432 -0.10 -21.94 -6.43
C CYS A 432 0.38 -23.15 -5.62
N TRP A 433 -0.40 -24.24 -5.59
CA TRP A 433 -0.01 -25.48 -4.90
C TRP A 433 1.32 -26.02 -5.43
N SER A 434 1.47 -26.09 -6.76
CA SER A 434 2.69 -26.61 -7.41
C SER A 434 3.97 -25.84 -7.01
N GLN A 435 3.86 -24.52 -6.82
CA GLN A 435 5.00 -23.68 -6.44
C GLN A 435 5.24 -23.62 -4.94
N LYS A 436 4.18 -23.67 -4.12
CA LYS A 436 4.28 -23.40 -2.67
C LYS A 436 4.45 -24.65 -1.82
N VAL A 437 3.92 -25.81 -2.24
CA VAL A 437 4.05 -27.05 -1.46
C VAL A 437 5.51 -27.47 -1.13
N PRO A 438 6.54 -27.24 -1.98
CA PRO A 438 7.92 -27.62 -1.65
C PRO A 438 8.57 -26.73 -0.57
N GLN A 439 7.95 -25.60 -0.22
CA GLN A 439 8.45 -24.64 0.77
C GLN A 439 7.82 -24.86 2.17
N MET A 440 6.79 -25.70 2.24
CA MET A 440 6.06 -25.99 3.48
C MET A 440 6.72 -27.15 4.25
N ARG A 441 6.71 -27.08 5.58
CA ARG A 441 7.26 -28.14 6.44
C ARG A 441 6.42 -29.42 6.37
N PRO A 442 7.04 -30.63 6.37
CA PRO A 442 6.34 -31.90 6.19
C PRO A 442 5.16 -32.14 7.15
N GLU A 443 5.29 -31.70 8.40
CA GLU A 443 4.26 -31.83 9.44
C GLU A 443 3.05 -30.90 9.23
N GLU A 444 3.19 -29.83 8.45
CA GLU A 444 2.11 -28.87 8.13
C GLU A 444 1.37 -29.23 6.82
N LEU A 445 1.98 -30.04 5.95
CA LEU A 445 1.40 -30.48 4.67
C LEU A 445 -0.02 -31.07 4.78
N PRO A 446 -0.39 -31.88 5.79
CA PRO A 446 -1.75 -32.42 5.90
C PRO A 446 -2.83 -31.36 6.17
N GLU A 447 -2.47 -30.26 6.82
CA GLU A 447 -3.37 -29.11 7.05
C GLU A 447 -3.43 -28.23 5.80
N ALA A 448 -2.28 -27.96 5.18
CA ALA A 448 -2.18 -27.18 3.94
C ALA A 448 -2.97 -27.84 2.80
N ALA A 449 -2.81 -29.16 2.59
CA ALA A 449 -3.54 -29.90 1.56
C ALA A 449 -5.07 -29.79 1.71
N LYS A 450 -5.60 -29.83 2.95
CA LYS A 450 -7.03 -29.63 3.23
C LYS A 450 -7.47 -28.21 2.87
N ALA A 451 -6.69 -27.19 3.22
CA ALA A 451 -7.02 -25.79 2.93
C ALA A 451 -7.02 -25.49 1.42
N TYR A 452 -6.11 -26.10 0.65
CA TYR A 452 -6.08 -26.00 -0.81
C TYR A 452 -7.21 -26.80 -1.47
N GLU A 453 -7.57 -27.99 -0.98
CA GLU A 453 -8.73 -28.74 -1.51
C GLU A 453 -10.07 -28.05 -1.20
N HIS A 454 -10.22 -27.41 -0.03
CA HIS A 454 -11.35 -26.52 0.24
C HIS A 454 -11.46 -25.40 -0.81
N ALA A 455 -10.34 -24.76 -1.15
CA ALA A 455 -10.32 -23.74 -2.19
C ALA A 455 -10.73 -24.31 -3.56
N ARG A 456 -10.21 -25.47 -3.95
CA ARG A 456 -10.62 -26.17 -5.19
C ARG A 456 -12.11 -26.46 -5.21
N GLN A 457 -12.69 -26.95 -4.13
CA GLN A 457 -14.14 -27.20 -4.03
C GLN A 457 -14.94 -25.91 -4.17
N ALA A 458 -14.57 -24.87 -3.42
CA ALA A 458 -15.22 -23.55 -3.46
C ALA A 458 -15.20 -22.90 -4.87
N TYR A 459 -14.14 -23.10 -5.66
CA TYR A 459 -14.09 -22.66 -7.06
C TYR A 459 -14.82 -23.60 -8.03
N ARG A 460 -14.77 -24.92 -7.85
CA ARG A 460 -15.57 -25.88 -8.65
C ARG A 460 -17.08 -25.66 -8.49
N GLU A 461 -17.54 -25.24 -7.31
CA GLU A 461 -18.93 -24.85 -7.06
C GLU A 461 -19.27 -23.55 -7.78
N ARG A 462 -18.47 -22.49 -7.60
CA ARG A 462 -18.63 -21.22 -8.33
C ARG A 462 -18.63 -21.41 -9.84
N LEU A 463 -17.80 -22.31 -10.36
CA LEU A 463 -17.73 -22.67 -11.77
C LEU A 463 -19.01 -23.35 -12.28
N LYS A 464 -19.73 -24.12 -11.44
CA LYS A 464 -21.04 -24.68 -11.78
C LYS A 464 -22.15 -23.62 -11.73
N GLU A 465 -22.05 -22.66 -10.81
CA GLU A 465 -23.03 -21.59 -10.61
C GLU A 465 -22.90 -20.43 -11.62
N SER A 466 -21.71 -20.21 -12.20
CA SER A 466 -21.48 -19.15 -13.20
C SER A 466 -22.07 -19.50 -14.56
N ALA A 467 -22.89 -18.57 -15.08
CA ALA A 467 -23.35 -18.55 -16.46
C ALA A 467 -22.17 -18.42 -17.45
N GLN A 468 -22.35 -18.88 -18.70
CA GLN A 468 -21.33 -18.73 -19.75
C GLN A 468 -21.08 -17.25 -20.09
N ASP A 469 -19.81 -16.88 -20.34
CA ASP A 469 -19.33 -15.49 -20.47
C ASP A 469 -18.21 -15.30 -21.50
#